data_AF-A0A1B6KE23-F1
#
_entry.id   AF-A0A1B6KE23-F1
#
_cell.length_a   1.000
_cell.length_b   1.000
_cell.length_c   1.000
_cell.angle_alpha   90.00
_cell.angle_beta   90.00
_cell.angle_gamma   90.00
#
_symmetry.space_group_name_H-M   'P 1'
#
loop_
_entity.id
_entity.type
_entity.pdbx_description
1 polymer ?
#
loop_
_entity_poly.entity_id
_entity_poly.type
_entity_poly.pdbx_seq_one_letter_code
_entity_poly.pdbx_strand_id
1 'polypeptide(L)'
;SLGVSIKELNKCCPSRRLVCQEKLPRCEYKEATYYDDTYFYAFKDAVCVKCLCTPSFNGILKEPWCTEIGCDLEIKYGEELANGCAPIYSEDSCCPTRWRCPTPKDYVKRADTPATEEAGVCQFGDLVLNVGDSIMPANVVTCRCNIPPYVVCY
;
A
#
# COMPACT_ATOMS: atom_id res chain seq x y z
N SER A 1 -40.56 -12.00 -8.85
CA SER A 1 -39.68 -10.90 -8.42
C SER A 1 -38.26 -11.44 -8.21
N LEU A 2 -37.38 -11.22 -9.20
CA LEU A 2 -35.97 -11.64 -9.14
C LEU A 2 -35.20 -10.67 -8.25
N GLY A 3 -34.71 -11.15 -7.10
CA GLY A 3 -33.86 -10.38 -6.21
C GLY A 3 -32.40 -10.61 -6.56
N VAL A 4 -31.69 -9.54 -6.94
CA VAL A 4 -30.23 -9.53 -7.10
C VAL A 4 -29.59 -9.38 -5.71
N SER A 5 -28.53 -10.14 -5.44
CA SER A 5 -27.68 -9.93 -4.26
C SER A 5 -26.89 -8.66 -4.49
N ILE A 6 -27.16 -7.61 -3.72
CA ILE A 6 -26.42 -6.34 -3.81
C ILE A 6 -25.36 -6.38 -2.71
N LYS A 7 -24.09 -6.54 -3.09
CA LYS A 7 -22.98 -6.33 -2.17
C LYS A 7 -22.76 -4.83 -2.07
N GLU A 8 -22.87 -4.29 -0.87
CA GLU A 8 -22.60 -2.87 -0.62
C GLU A 8 -21.19 -2.71 -0.05
N LEU A 9 -20.54 -1.61 -0.43
CA LEU A 9 -19.21 -1.26 0.04
C LEU A 9 -19.17 -1.27 1.59
N ASN A 10 -18.16 -1.93 2.15
CA ASN A 10 -17.95 -2.10 3.60
C ASN A 10 -19.02 -2.92 4.38
N LYS A 11 -19.90 -3.67 3.72
CA LYS A 11 -20.82 -4.61 4.40
C LYS A 11 -20.31 -6.05 4.39
N CYS A 12 -20.22 -6.66 5.57
CA CYS A 12 -19.72 -8.03 5.75
C CYS A 12 -20.72 -9.13 5.37
N CYS A 13 -22.03 -8.85 5.36
CA CYS A 13 -23.06 -9.82 5.01
C CYS A 13 -23.90 -9.33 3.82
N PRO A 14 -24.20 -10.20 2.83
CA PRO A 14 -25.15 -9.86 1.78
C PRO A 14 -26.54 -9.65 2.42
N SER A 15 -27.20 -8.55 2.08
CA SER A 15 -28.52 -8.21 2.64
C SER A 15 -29.64 -9.16 2.18
N ARG A 16 -29.38 -10.16 1.31
CA ARG A 16 -30.37 -11.08 0.71
C ARG A 16 -29.80 -12.48 0.38
N ARG A 17 -30.71 -13.42 0.10
CA ARG A 17 -30.49 -14.84 -0.23
C ARG A 17 -29.69 -15.01 -1.54
N LEU A 18 -28.65 -15.86 -1.50
CA LEU A 18 -27.78 -16.17 -2.65
C LEU A 18 -28.53 -16.98 -3.72
N VAL A 19 -28.49 -16.50 -4.96
CA VAL A 19 -28.91 -17.22 -6.18
C VAL A 19 -27.68 -17.33 -7.08
N CYS A 20 -27.28 -18.53 -7.46
CA CYS A 20 -26.16 -18.74 -8.38
C CYS A 20 -26.55 -18.23 -9.78
N GLN A 21 -25.97 -17.10 -10.20
CA GLN A 21 -26.01 -16.61 -11.58
C GLN A 21 -24.61 -16.73 -12.19
N GLU A 22 -24.55 -16.88 -13.52
CA GLU A 22 -23.27 -16.80 -14.24
C GLU A 22 -22.65 -15.42 -14.02
N LYS A 23 -21.37 -15.39 -13.59
CA LYS A 23 -20.62 -14.16 -13.36
C LYS A 23 -20.21 -13.58 -14.71
N LEU A 24 -20.81 -12.47 -15.10
CA LEU A 24 -20.40 -11.71 -16.27
C LEU A 24 -19.36 -10.65 -15.86
N PRO A 25 -18.31 -10.39 -16.66
CA PRO A 25 -17.49 -9.20 -16.50
C PRO A 25 -18.38 -7.97 -16.69
N ARG A 26 -18.30 -7.01 -15.75
CA ARG A 26 -19.20 -5.83 -15.73
C ARG A 26 -18.47 -4.50 -15.53
N CYS A 27 -17.18 -4.52 -15.23
CA CYS A 27 -16.38 -3.30 -15.13
C CYS A 27 -15.08 -3.45 -15.90
N GLU A 28 -14.66 -2.34 -16.48
CA GLU A 28 -13.35 -2.20 -17.08
C GLU A 28 -12.60 -1.11 -16.31
N TYR A 29 -11.37 -1.41 -15.93
CA TYR A 29 -10.46 -0.41 -15.40
C TYR A 29 -9.08 -0.67 -16.00
N LYS A 30 -8.56 0.32 -16.75
CA LYS A 30 -7.43 0.14 -17.66
C LYS A 30 -7.70 -1.00 -18.66
N GLU A 31 -6.75 -1.90 -18.87
CA GLU A 31 -6.82 -3.03 -19.81
C GLU A 31 -7.37 -4.32 -19.16
N ALA A 32 -7.86 -4.24 -17.92
CA ALA A 32 -8.40 -5.37 -17.17
C ALA A 32 -9.92 -5.32 -17.06
N THR A 33 -10.54 -6.50 -17.18
CA THR A 33 -11.98 -6.70 -16.94
C THR A 33 -12.21 -7.34 -15.59
N TYR A 34 -13.23 -6.88 -14.89
CA TYR A 34 -13.60 -7.35 -13.56
C TYR A 34 -15.05 -7.86 -13.54
N TYR A 35 -15.27 -8.91 -12.76
CA TYR A 35 -16.59 -9.50 -12.58
C TYR A 35 -17.41 -8.69 -11.59
N ASP A 36 -18.73 -8.70 -11.78
CA ASP A 36 -19.64 -8.05 -10.85
C ASP A 36 -19.45 -8.56 -9.41
N ASP A 37 -19.63 -7.65 -8.45
CA ASP A 37 -19.45 -7.86 -7.01
C ASP A 37 -18.03 -8.30 -6.58
N THR A 38 -17.02 -8.14 -7.44
CA THR A 38 -15.62 -8.40 -7.10
C THR A 38 -14.85 -7.12 -6.78
N TYR A 39 -13.85 -7.25 -5.91
CA TYR A 39 -12.95 -6.13 -5.61
C TYR A 39 -11.75 -6.15 -6.54
N PHE A 40 -11.29 -4.96 -6.91
CA PHE A 40 -9.99 -4.76 -7.54
C PHE A 40 -9.20 -3.67 -6.83
N TYR A 41 -7.89 -3.71 -7.02
CA TYR A 41 -6.94 -2.79 -6.41
C TYR A 41 -6.42 -1.86 -7.50
N ALA A 42 -6.42 -0.56 -7.21
CA ALA A 42 -5.94 0.44 -8.13
C ALA A 42 -4.99 1.41 -7.44
N PHE A 43 -3.91 1.72 -8.15
CA PHE A 43 -2.91 2.70 -7.77
C PHE A 43 -2.70 3.71 -8.90
N LYS A 44 -2.83 5.01 -8.60
CA LYS A 44 -2.55 6.12 -9.53
C LYS A 44 -2.23 7.39 -8.75
N ASP A 45 -1.14 8.07 -9.06
CA ASP A 45 -0.79 9.39 -8.50
C ASP A 45 -0.89 9.46 -6.96
N ALA A 46 -0.33 8.46 -6.26
CA ALA A 46 -0.40 8.26 -4.80
C ALA A 46 -1.80 7.91 -4.23
N VAL A 47 -2.82 7.71 -5.06
CA VAL A 47 -4.12 7.20 -4.65
C VAL A 47 -4.08 5.68 -4.59
N CYS A 48 -4.31 5.15 -3.39
CA CYS A 48 -4.35 3.74 -3.06
C CYS A 48 -5.77 3.31 -2.70
N VAL A 49 -6.46 2.62 -3.61
CA VAL A 49 -7.86 2.24 -3.35
C VAL A 49 -8.18 0.79 -3.68
N LYS A 50 -9.10 0.23 -2.90
CA LYS A 50 -9.84 -0.98 -3.26
C LYS A 50 -11.20 -0.54 -3.79
N CYS A 51 -11.54 -1.00 -4.97
CA CYS A 51 -12.77 -0.64 -5.65
C CYS A 51 -13.67 -1.87 -5.81
N LEU A 52 -14.96 -1.72 -5.50
CA LEU A 52 -15.96 -2.73 -5.80
C LEU A 52 -16.45 -2.55 -7.23
N CYS A 53 -16.24 -3.56 -8.07
CA CYS A 53 -16.85 -3.60 -9.38
C CYS A 53 -18.37 -3.79 -9.23
N THR A 54 -19.11 -2.82 -9.75
CA THR A 54 -20.58 -2.85 -9.89
C THR A 54 -20.94 -2.26 -11.26
N PRO A 55 -22.13 -2.52 -11.81
CA PRO A 55 -22.52 -2.00 -13.13
C PRO A 55 -22.57 -0.47 -13.23
N SER A 56 -22.57 0.23 -12.08
CA SER A 56 -22.56 1.68 -12.02
C SER A 56 -21.15 2.28 -11.97
N PHE A 57 -20.10 1.46 -11.89
CA PHE A 57 -18.73 1.95 -11.85
C PHE A 57 -18.39 2.72 -13.12
N ASN A 58 -17.92 3.96 -12.96
CA ASN A 58 -17.68 4.90 -14.06
C ASN A 58 -16.19 5.13 -14.37
N GLY A 59 -15.30 4.30 -13.82
CA GLY A 59 -13.85 4.43 -14.01
C GLY A 59 -13.15 5.38 -13.03
N ILE A 60 -13.88 6.08 -12.16
CA ILE A 60 -13.28 7.03 -11.20
C ILE A 60 -12.91 6.31 -9.89
N LEU A 61 -11.65 6.48 -9.46
CA LEU A 61 -11.09 5.89 -8.24
C LEU A 61 -11.48 6.63 -6.95
N LYS A 62 -12.78 6.73 -6.66
CA LYS A 62 -13.27 7.36 -5.42
C LYS A 62 -14.62 6.78 -4.98
N GLU A 63 -15.13 7.29 -3.86
CA GLU A 63 -16.47 6.94 -3.40
C GLU A 63 -17.55 7.22 -4.48
N PRO A 64 -18.61 6.40 -4.58
CA PRO A 64 -18.98 5.30 -3.68
C PRO A 64 -18.38 3.93 -4.04
N TRP A 65 -17.57 3.82 -5.10
CA TRP A 65 -17.06 2.52 -5.57
C TRP A 65 -15.76 2.12 -4.89
N CYS A 66 -14.94 3.11 -4.57
CA CYS A 66 -13.59 2.91 -4.07
C CYS A 66 -13.44 3.44 -2.66
N THR A 67 -12.62 2.76 -1.89
CA THR A 67 -12.23 3.14 -0.52
C THR A 67 -10.72 3.07 -0.41
N GLU A 68 -10.16 3.97 0.38
CA GLU A 68 -8.73 3.97 0.66
C GLU A 68 -8.31 2.66 1.33
N ILE A 69 -7.11 2.21 0.97
CA ILE A 69 -6.50 1.03 1.58
C ILE A 69 -5.56 1.48 2.68
N GLY A 70 -5.84 1.02 3.90
CA GLY A 70 -4.83 0.93 4.94
C GLY A 70 -3.97 -0.31 4.72
N CYS A 71 -2.65 -0.16 4.81
CA CYS A 71 -1.74 -1.31 4.71
C CYS A 71 -1.70 -2.13 6.01
N ASP A 72 -2.16 -1.55 7.14
CA ASP A 72 -2.18 -2.14 8.48
C ASP A 72 -0.79 -2.65 8.92
N LEU A 73 0.25 -1.83 8.68
CA LEU A 73 1.65 -2.27 8.83
C LEU A 73 1.96 -2.72 10.26
N GLU A 74 1.47 -1.99 11.25
CA GLU A 74 1.67 -2.27 12.68
C GLU A 74 1.03 -3.60 13.10
N ILE A 75 -0.07 -3.99 12.42
CA ILE A 75 -0.79 -5.22 12.73
C ILE A 75 -0.14 -6.42 12.00
N LYS A 76 0.22 -6.24 10.72
CA LYS A 76 0.73 -7.33 9.88
C LYS A 76 2.22 -7.58 10.04
N TYR A 77 2.99 -6.52 10.31
CA TYR A 77 4.45 -6.50 10.27
C TYR A 77 5.04 -5.85 11.54
N GLY A 78 4.34 -6.02 12.67
CA GLY A 78 4.77 -5.46 13.95
C GLY A 78 6.16 -5.96 14.39
N GLU A 79 6.53 -7.19 14.04
CA GLU A 79 7.86 -7.75 14.32
C GLU A 79 8.95 -7.05 13.50
N GLU A 80 8.75 -6.87 12.20
CA GLU A 80 9.70 -6.16 11.33
C GLU A 80 9.86 -4.70 11.77
N LEU A 81 8.76 -4.02 12.11
CA LEU A 81 8.79 -2.67 12.66
C LEU A 81 9.55 -2.60 13.98
N ALA A 82 9.30 -3.54 14.90
CA ALA A 82 9.99 -3.60 16.20
C ALA A 82 11.49 -3.88 16.04
N ASN A 83 11.89 -4.63 15.01
CA ASN A 83 13.28 -4.90 14.67
C ASN A 83 13.94 -3.76 13.86
N GLY A 84 13.24 -2.63 13.66
CA GLY A 84 13.74 -1.47 12.92
C GLY A 84 13.96 -1.74 11.43
N CYS A 85 13.23 -2.70 10.86
CA CYS A 85 13.27 -2.98 9.43
C CYS A 85 12.54 -1.88 8.64
N ALA A 86 12.97 -1.68 7.40
CA ALA A 86 12.38 -0.71 6.48
C ALA A 86 11.47 -1.42 5.45
N PRO A 87 10.24 -0.93 5.21
CA PRO A 87 9.37 -1.47 4.19
C PRO A 87 9.94 -1.23 2.79
N ILE A 88 9.79 -2.22 1.91
CA ILE A 88 10.18 -2.14 0.50
C ILE A 88 8.92 -1.95 -0.34
N TYR A 89 8.79 -0.79 -0.98
CA TYR A 89 7.73 -0.48 -1.94
C TYR A 89 8.21 -0.73 -3.36
N SER A 90 7.28 -1.15 -4.23
CA SER A 90 7.49 -1.25 -5.67
C SER A 90 6.60 -0.26 -6.39
N GLU A 91 6.96 0.17 -7.59
CA GLU A 91 6.19 1.14 -8.39
C GLU A 91 4.72 0.72 -8.58
N ASP A 92 4.46 -0.59 -8.67
CA ASP A 92 3.14 -1.15 -8.90
C ASP A 92 2.38 -1.54 -7.62
N SER A 93 2.90 -1.23 -6.43
CA SER A 93 2.27 -1.62 -5.17
C SER A 93 2.01 -0.45 -4.24
N CYS A 94 0.78 -0.38 -3.76
CA CYS A 94 0.39 0.56 -2.71
C CYS A 94 1.04 0.23 -1.35
N CYS A 95 1.16 -1.07 -1.03
CA CYS A 95 1.62 -1.52 0.27
C CYS A 95 2.93 -2.30 0.11
N PRO A 96 3.83 -2.26 1.11
CA PRO A 96 5.02 -3.07 1.08
C PRO A 96 4.63 -4.53 1.29
N THR A 97 5.30 -5.42 0.56
CA THR A 97 5.15 -6.88 0.73
C THR A 97 6.42 -7.53 1.25
N ARG A 98 7.51 -6.76 1.32
CA ARG A 98 8.83 -7.19 1.79
C ARG A 98 9.43 -6.09 2.65
N TRP A 99 10.39 -6.50 3.46
CA TRP A 99 11.09 -5.63 4.40
C TRP A 99 12.59 -5.89 4.29
N ARG A 100 13.37 -4.82 4.40
CA ARG A 100 14.82 -4.91 4.58
C ARG A 100 15.11 -4.71 6.06
N CYS A 101 15.71 -5.70 6.70
CA CYS A 101 16.12 -5.57 8.09
C CYS A 101 17.58 -5.10 8.22
N PRO A 102 17.92 -4.44 9.34
CA PRO A 102 19.28 -4.01 9.61
C PRO A 102 20.25 -5.18 9.73
N THR A 103 21.48 -4.95 9.29
CA THR A 103 22.60 -5.88 9.38
C THR A 103 23.84 -5.17 9.91
N PRO A 104 24.81 -5.87 10.52
CA PRO A 104 26.04 -5.24 11.02
C PRO A 104 26.92 -4.58 9.95
N LYS A 105 26.63 -4.81 8.66
CA LYS A 105 27.36 -4.22 7.54
C LYS A 105 26.74 -2.89 7.08
N ASP A 106 25.57 -2.55 7.60
CA ASP A 106 24.86 -1.34 7.21
C ASP A 106 25.49 -0.11 7.85
N TYR A 107 25.58 0.97 7.08
CA TYR A 107 26.06 2.27 7.53
C TYR A 107 25.33 3.39 6.83
N VAL A 108 25.32 4.56 7.47
CA VAL A 108 24.65 5.76 6.94
C VAL A 108 25.57 6.48 5.97
N LYS A 109 25.12 6.64 4.73
CA LYS A 109 25.69 7.62 3.80
C LYS A 109 24.91 8.93 3.98
N ARG A 110 25.63 9.97 4.39
CA ARG A 110 25.05 11.31 4.58
C ARG A 110 24.66 11.94 3.26
N ALA A 111 23.55 12.67 3.26
CA ALA A 111 23.17 13.51 2.15
C ALA A 111 24.20 14.64 1.93
N ASP A 112 24.44 15.02 0.68
CA ASP A 112 25.34 16.12 0.34
C ASP A 112 24.80 17.46 0.86
N THR A 113 23.48 17.59 0.93
CA THR A 113 22.78 18.73 1.52
C THR A 113 22.10 18.29 2.81
N PRO A 114 22.54 18.79 3.98
CA PRO A 114 21.92 18.47 5.25
C PRO A 114 20.47 18.98 5.30
N ALA A 115 19.56 18.17 5.84
CA ALA A 115 18.23 18.64 6.20
C ALA A 115 18.29 19.60 7.40
N THR A 116 17.26 20.43 7.54
CA THR A 116 17.08 21.26 8.75
C THR A 116 16.79 20.38 9.96
N GLU A 117 17.14 20.83 11.16
CA GLU A 117 16.90 20.07 12.40
C GLU A 117 15.40 19.80 12.65
N GLU A 118 14.54 20.67 12.13
CA GLU A 118 13.08 20.55 12.21
C GLU A 118 12.50 19.42 11.33
N ALA A 119 13.28 18.91 10.37
CA ALA A 119 12.80 17.87 9.46
C ALA A 119 12.62 16.50 10.14
N GLY A 120 13.22 16.30 11.32
CA GLY A 120 13.18 15.03 12.05
C GLY A 120 14.21 14.01 11.58
N VAL A 121 14.12 12.80 12.13
CA VAL A 121 15.07 11.71 11.88
C VAL A 121 14.35 10.38 11.68
N CYS A 122 14.95 9.48 10.91
CA CYS A 122 14.49 8.10 10.75
C CYS A 122 15.36 7.12 11.52
N GLN A 123 14.77 6.01 11.94
CA GLN A 123 15.47 4.88 12.55
C GLN A 123 15.53 3.67 11.62
N PHE A 124 16.67 2.96 11.66
CA PHE A 124 16.88 1.68 10.99
C PHE A 124 17.78 0.79 11.85
N GLY A 125 17.16 -0.07 12.66
CA GLY A 125 17.82 -0.70 13.80
C GLY A 125 18.39 0.38 14.74
N ASP A 126 19.68 0.30 15.03
CA ASP A 126 20.37 1.28 15.88
C ASP A 126 20.87 2.52 15.09
N LEU A 127 20.71 2.53 13.77
CA LEU A 127 21.15 3.65 12.94
C LEU A 127 20.12 4.78 12.94
N VAL A 128 20.60 6.00 13.14
CA VAL A 128 19.80 7.24 13.05
C VAL A 128 20.19 8.02 11.81
N LEU A 129 19.20 8.35 11.00
CA LEU A 129 19.34 9.00 9.70
C LEU A 129 18.65 10.35 9.71
N ASN A 130 19.34 11.38 9.22
CA ASN A 130 18.67 12.64 8.92
C ASN A 130 17.87 12.51 7.62
N VAL A 131 16.85 13.34 7.44
CA VAL A 131 16.14 13.40 6.16
C VAL A 131 17.14 13.64 5.02
N GLY A 132 17.04 12.82 3.96
CA GLY A 132 17.96 12.78 2.82
C GLY A 132 19.05 11.70 2.91
N ASP A 133 19.42 11.25 4.12
CA ASP A 133 20.43 10.22 4.31
C ASP A 133 19.98 8.87 3.72
N SER A 134 20.95 8.02 3.35
CA SER A 134 20.71 6.70 2.75
C SER A 134 21.42 5.58 3.51
N ILE A 135 20.87 4.37 3.50
CA ILE A 135 21.54 3.18 4.03
C ILE A 135 22.40 2.54 2.94
N MET A 136 23.66 2.30 3.26
CA MET A 136 24.62 1.56 2.46
C MET A 136 25.06 0.27 3.16
N PRO A 137 25.48 -0.78 2.44
CA PRO A 137 25.47 -0.87 0.98
C PRO A 137 24.04 -0.98 0.43
N ALA A 138 23.82 -0.40 -0.77
CA ALA A 138 22.60 -0.60 -1.52
C ALA A 138 22.71 -1.93 -2.28
N ASN A 139 22.25 -3.01 -1.65
CA ASN A 139 22.24 -4.34 -2.25
C ASN A 139 20.81 -4.64 -2.72
N VAL A 140 20.56 -4.49 -4.03
CA VAL A 140 19.26 -4.69 -4.72
C VAL A 140 18.22 -3.59 -4.52
N VAL A 141 18.10 -3.03 -3.31
CA VAL A 141 17.15 -1.94 -3.00
C VAL A 141 17.87 -0.73 -2.43
N THR A 142 17.33 0.46 -2.69
CA THR A 142 17.84 1.71 -2.13
C THR A 142 16.93 2.14 -0.99
N CYS A 143 17.51 2.43 0.17
CA CYS A 143 16.75 2.83 1.35
C CYS A 143 17.17 4.23 1.80
N ARG A 144 16.20 5.10 2.06
CA ARG A 144 16.42 6.50 2.43
C ARG A 144 15.49 6.96 3.54
N CYS A 145 15.94 7.95 4.29
CA CYS A 145 15.09 8.71 5.20
C CYS A 145 14.43 9.85 4.42
N ASN A 146 13.17 9.67 4.00
CA ASN A 146 12.41 10.72 3.33
C ASN A 146 11.20 11.19 4.15
N ILE A 147 10.62 10.28 4.94
CA ILE A 147 9.40 10.52 5.75
C ILE A 147 9.66 9.93 7.14
N PRO A 148 10.16 10.72 8.10
CA PRO A 148 10.33 10.29 9.49
C PRO A 148 9.03 9.73 10.09
N PRO A 149 9.11 8.75 11.02
CA PRO A 149 10.32 8.28 11.70
C PRO A 149 10.96 7.03 11.08
N TYR A 150 10.49 6.57 9.91
CA TYR A 150 10.91 5.28 9.34
C TYR A 150 11.72 5.47 8.07
N VAL A 151 12.75 4.63 7.90
CA VAL A 151 13.43 4.49 6.61
C VAL A 151 12.51 3.75 5.64
N VAL A 152 12.48 4.18 4.38
CA VAL A 152 11.70 3.53 3.31
C VAL A 152 12.64 3.06 2.20
N CYS A 153 12.38 1.87 1.66
CA CYS A 153 13.15 1.28 0.58
C CYS A 153 12.32 1.16 -0.71
N TYR A 154 13.02 1.20 -1.84
CA TYR A 154 12.47 1.02 -3.19
C TYR A 154 13.49 0.31 -4.09
#